data_AF-A0A0P0EAU5-F1
#
_entry.id   AF-A0A0P0EAU5-F1
#
_cell.length_a   1.000
_cell.length_b   1.000
_cell.length_c   1.000
_cell.angle_alpha   90.00
_cell.angle_beta   90.00
_cell.angle_gamma   90.00
#
_symmetry.space_group_name_H-M   'P 1'
#
loop_
_entity.id
_entity.type
_entity.pdbx_description
1 polymer ?
#
loop_
_entity_poly.entity_id
_entity_poly.type
_entity_poly.pdbx_seq_one_letter_code
_entity_poly.pdbx_strand_id
1 'polypeptide(L)'
;MAAQQARRRGPQPRGDRVGVTMRVPGDHAETYKQRADDLGIPLSSWITLALAEHEGLPVPDYVQKEIRKASAEREAREREQEINMLDLPRSA
;
A
#
# COMPACT_ATOMS: atom_id res chain seq x y z
N MET A 1 -15.63 2.26 38.46
CA MET A 1 -15.76 1.54 37.17
C MET A 1 -14.68 2.08 36.23
N ALA A 2 -13.50 1.48 36.21
CA ALA A 2 -12.39 1.94 35.36
C ALA A 2 -12.61 1.46 33.92
N ALA A 3 -12.62 2.38 32.97
CA ALA A 3 -12.74 2.08 31.54
C ALA A 3 -11.58 1.18 31.12
N GLN A 4 -11.90 -0.05 30.72
CA GLN A 4 -10.95 -1.02 30.22
C GLN A 4 -10.41 -0.49 28.89
N GLN A 5 -9.16 -0.02 28.88
CA GLN A 5 -8.48 0.43 27.67
C GLN A 5 -8.50 -0.70 26.64
N ALA A 6 -9.17 -0.48 25.51
CA ALA A 6 -9.21 -1.41 24.40
C ALA A 6 -7.77 -1.68 23.93
N ARG A 7 -7.28 -2.91 24.14
CA ARG A 7 -5.96 -3.34 23.67
C ARG A 7 -5.92 -3.19 22.15
N ARG A 8 -5.07 -2.29 21.64
CA ARG A 8 -4.85 -2.12 20.20
C ARG A 8 -4.45 -3.47 19.62
N ARG A 9 -5.25 -4.03 18.72
CA ARG A 9 -4.95 -5.27 18.00
C ARG A 9 -3.66 -5.01 17.22
N GLY A 10 -2.64 -5.84 17.41
CA GLY A 10 -1.39 -5.72 16.68
C GLY A 10 -1.61 -5.83 15.17
N PRO A 11 -0.61 -5.47 14.34
CA PRO A 11 -0.70 -5.62 12.89
C PRO A 11 -1.12 -7.04 12.52
N GLN A 12 -2.01 -7.17 11.54
CA GLN A 12 -2.49 -8.48 11.11
C GLN A 12 -1.31 -9.31 10.58
N PRO A 13 -1.13 -10.57 11.02
CA PRO A 13 -0.03 -11.40 10.55
C PRO A 13 -0.10 -11.59 9.04
N ARG A 14 1.06 -11.52 8.37
CA ARG A 14 1.20 -11.66 6.91
C ARG A 14 1.38 -13.11 6.43
N GLY A 15 1.06 -14.09 7.29
CA GLY A 15 1.26 -15.52 7.02
C GLY A 15 2.70 -16.00 7.20
N ASP A 16 2.92 -17.28 6.89
CA ASP A 16 4.23 -17.94 6.91
C ASP A 16 5.13 -17.41 5.77
N ARG A 17 6.35 -16.98 6.11
CA ARG A 17 7.26 -16.29 5.18
C ARG A 17 8.71 -16.49 5.59
N VAL A 18 9.56 -16.63 4.58
CA VAL A 18 11.02 -16.63 4.75
C VAL A 18 11.58 -15.24 4.44
N GLY A 19 12.47 -14.74 5.30
CA GLY A 19 13.18 -13.49 5.07
C GLY A 19 14.32 -13.67 4.07
N VAL A 20 14.37 -12.83 3.05
CA VAL A 20 15.46 -12.79 2.06
C VAL A 20 16.18 -11.46 2.18
N THR A 21 17.50 -11.49 2.39
CA THR A 21 18.35 -10.30 2.38
C THR A 21 18.99 -10.16 1.00
N MET A 22 18.74 -9.05 0.32
CA MET A 22 19.26 -8.77 -1.02
C MET A 22 19.92 -7.40 -1.07
N ARG A 23 21.00 -7.27 -1.86
CA ARG A 23 21.58 -5.99 -2.26
C ARG A 23 21.33 -5.78 -3.74
N VAL A 24 20.92 -4.57 -4.11
CA VAL A 24 20.66 -4.18 -5.49
C VAL A 24 21.50 -2.94 -5.83
N PRO A 25 21.78 -2.67 -7.12
CA PRO A 25 22.33 -1.39 -7.54
C PRO A 25 21.53 -0.21 -6.99
N GLY A 26 22.20 0.90 -6.66
CA GLY A 26 21.56 2.04 -6.00
C GLY A 26 20.50 2.73 -6.86
N ASP A 27 20.79 2.87 -8.15
CA ASP A 27 19.88 3.38 -9.20
C ASP A 27 18.64 2.50 -9.39
N HIS A 28 18.78 1.18 -9.22
CA HIS A 28 17.64 0.27 -9.25
C HIS A 28 16.72 0.49 -8.03
N ALA A 29 17.30 0.75 -6.85
CA ALA A 29 16.51 0.95 -5.64
C ALA A 29 15.57 2.17 -5.76
N GLU A 30 16.04 3.26 -6.38
CA GLU A 30 15.20 4.43 -6.65
C GLU A 30 14.05 4.10 -7.60
N THR A 31 14.36 3.37 -8.68
CA THR A 31 13.34 2.91 -9.64
C THR A 31 12.28 2.05 -8.95
N TYR A 32 12.68 1.06 -8.14
CA TYR A 32 11.74 0.18 -7.46
C TYR A 32 10.89 0.93 -6.43
N LYS A 33 11.49 1.91 -5.73
CA LYS A 33 10.78 2.78 -4.81
C LYS A 33 9.70 3.57 -5.55
N GLN A 34 10.04 4.20 -6.68
CA GLN A 34 9.07 4.93 -7.49
C GLN A 34 7.91 4.04 -7.93
N ARG A 35 8.20 2.81 -8.41
CA ARG A 35 7.14 1.87 -8.81
C ARG A 35 6.24 1.43 -7.65
N ALA A 36 6.80 1.28 -6.46
CA ALA A 36 6.04 0.98 -5.25
C ALA A 36 5.15 2.16 -4.85
N ASP A 37 5.69 3.39 -4.92
CA ASP A 37 4.99 4.64 -4.61
C ASP A 37 3.84 4.90 -5.59
N ASP A 38 4.03 4.65 -6.90
CA ASP A 38 2.98 4.76 -7.93
C ASP A 38 1.78 3.84 -7.59
N LEU A 39 2.07 2.63 -7.10
CA LEU A 39 1.06 1.68 -6.65
C LEU A 39 0.54 1.97 -5.24
N GLY A 40 1.19 2.85 -4.49
CA GLY A 40 0.84 3.19 -3.11
C GLY A 40 1.08 2.07 -2.11
N ILE A 41 2.03 1.16 -2.40
CA ILE A 41 2.33 -0.02 -1.57
C ILE A 41 3.77 0.01 -1.05
N PRO A 42 4.09 -0.72 0.03
CA PRO A 42 5.46 -0.83 0.51
C PRO A 42 6.41 -1.45 -0.54
N LEU A 43 7.66 -0.99 -0.59
CA LEU A 43 8.69 -1.51 -1.49
C LEU A 43 8.86 -3.04 -1.41
N SER A 44 8.83 -3.62 -0.22
CA SER A 44 8.95 -5.08 -0.05
C SER A 44 7.76 -5.84 -0.65
N SER A 45 6.56 -5.27 -0.59
CA SER A 45 5.36 -5.82 -1.21
C SER A 45 5.40 -5.67 -2.73
N TRP A 46 5.95 -4.55 -3.24
CA TRP A 46 6.21 -4.38 -4.66
C TRP A 46 7.23 -5.39 -5.20
N ILE A 47 8.34 -5.62 -4.49
CA ILE A 47 9.34 -6.63 -4.89
C ILE A 47 8.70 -8.03 -4.91
N THR A 48 7.87 -8.35 -3.91
CA THR A 48 7.16 -9.64 -3.87
C THR A 48 6.19 -9.79 -5.03
N LEU A 49 5.46 -8.73 -5.37
CA LEU A 49 4.58 -8.68 -6.54
C LEU A 49 5.37 -8.95 -7.82
N ALA A 50 6.43 -8.17 -8.06
CA ALA A 50 7.23 -8.26 -9.27
C ALA A 50 7.86 -9.66 -9.45
N LEU A 51 8.35 -10.27 -8.36
CA LEU A 51 8.88 -11.63 -8.40
C LEU A 51 7.79 -12.68 -8.63
N ALA A 52 6.63 -12.54 -8.00
CA ALA A 52 5.51 -13.45 -8.23
C ALA A 52 5.03 -13.41 -9.69
N GLU A 53 4.89 -12.21 -10.26
CA GLU A 53 4.52 -12.03 -11.67
C GLU A 53 5.56 -12.60 -12.62
N HIS A 54 6.85 -12.32 -12.37
CA HIS A 54 7.96 -12.85 -13.18
C HIS A 54 8.00 -14.37 -13.22
N GLU A 55 7.78 -15.03 -12.07
CA GLU A 55 7.82 -16.49 -11.93
C GLU A 55 6.46 -17.16 -12.22
N GLY A 56 5.42 -16.40 -12.55
CA GLY A 56 4.06 -16.92 -12.75
C GLY A 56 3.43 -17.51 -11.47
N LEU A 57 3.87 -17.06 -10.30
CA LEU A 57 3.35 -17.49 -9.00
C LEU A 57 2.13 -16.64 -8.58
N PRO A 58 1.23 -17.20 -7.75
CA PRO A 58 0.14 -16.42 -7.17
C PRO A 58 0.65 -15.26 -6.31
N VAL A 59 0.09 -14.07 -6.53
CA VAL A 59 0.39 -12.89 -5.70
C VAL A 59 -0.15 -13.11 -4.27
N PRO A 60 0.67 -12.95 -3.22
CA PRO A 60 0.22 -13.20 -1.84
C PRO A 60 -0.93 -12.28 -1.40
N ASP A 61 -1.86 -12.82 -0.60
CA ASP A 61 -3.05 -12.11 -0.12
C ASP A 61 -2.76 -10.77 0.56
N TYR A 62 -1.67 -10.67 1.33
CA TYR A 62 -1.33 -9.43 2.02
C TYR A 62 -0.96 -8.31 1.04
N VAL A 63 -0.30 -8.66 -0.07
CA VAL A 63 0.04 -7.71 -1.14
C VAL A 63 -1.24 -7.26 -1.84
N GLN A 64 -2.12 -8.20 -2.19
CA GLN A 64 -3.42 -7.87 -2.79
C GLN A 64 -4.28 -6.97 -1.89
N LYS A 65 -4.22 -7.15 -0.56
CA LYS A 65 -4.91 -6.29 0.41
C LYS A 65 -4.32 -4.88 0.43
N GLU A 66 -3.00 -4.76 0.37
CA GLU A 66 -2.32 -3.46 0.33
C GLU A 66 -2.64 -2.70 -0.96
N ILE A 67 -2.62 -3.37 -2.12
CA ILE A 67 -3.02 -2.76 -3.41
C ILE A 67 -4.46 -2.26 -3.34
N ARG A 68 -5.40 -3.10 -2.86
CA ARG A 68 -6.81 -2.71 -2.72
C ARG A 68 -6.99 -1.52 -1.78
N LYS A 69 -6.28 -1.52 -0.66
CA LYS A 69 -6.30 -0.41 0.30
C LYS A 69 -5.77 0.88 -0.35
N ALA A 70 -4.64 0.81 -1.05
CA ALA A 70 -4.05 1.96 -1.73
C ALA A 70 -4.98 2.53 -2.81
N SER A 71 -5.64 1.68 -3.60
CA SER A 71 -6.64 2.13 -4.57
C SER A 71 -7.84 2.80 -3.90
N ALA A 72 -8.39 2.20 -2.84
CA ALA A 72 -9.51 2.78 -2.12
C ALA A 72 -9.17 4.14 -1.49
N GLU A 73 -7.95 4.31 -0.97
CA GLU A 73 -7.47 5.58 -0.41
C GLU A 73 -7.27 6.65 -1.49
N ARG A 74 -6.81 6.28 -2.69
CA ARG A 74 -6.73 7.19 -3.85
C ARG A 74 -8.11 7.65 -4.29
N GLU A 75 -9.03 6.72 -4.49
CA GLU A 75 -10.42 7.02 -4.88
C GLU A 75 -11.13 7.90 -3.83
N ALA A 76 -10.92 7.64 -2.55
CA ALA A 76 -11.47 8.46 -1.48
C ALA A 76 -10.94 9.90 -1.53
N ARG A 77 -9.62 10.06 -1.74
CA ARG A 77 -8.99 11.39 -1.87
C ARG A 77 -9.51 12.15 -3.09
N GLU A 78 -9.68 11.47 -4.22
CA GLU A 78 -10.24 12.07 -5.44
C GLU A 78 -11.68 12.55 -5.21
N ARG A 79 -12.51 11.73 -4.54
CA ARG A 79 -13.89 12.12 -4.17
C ARG A 79 -13.93 13.30 -3.21
N GLU A 80 -13.05 13.34 -2.20
CA GLU A 80 -12.94 14.46 -1.27
C GLU A 80 -12.54 15.76 -2.00
N GLN A 81 -11.61 15.67 -2.95
CA GLN A 81 -11.20 16.81 -3.78
C GLN A 81 -12.33 17.29 -4.69
N GLU A 82 -13.09 16.38 -5.28
CA GLU A 82 -14.27 16.70 -6.11
C GLU A 82 -15.35 17.42 -5.29
N ILE A 83 -15.69 16.89 -4.11
CA ILE A 83 -16.66 17.51 -3.18
C ILE A 83 -16.18 18.91 -2.78
N ASN A 84 -14.91 19.06 -2.41
CA ASN A 84 -14.34 20.35 -2.03
C ASN A 84 -14.35 21.35 -3.20
N MET A 85 -14.13 20.90 -4.44
CA MET A 85 -14.23 21.76 -5.64
C MET A 85 -15.67 22.20 -5.94
N LEU A 86 -16.68 21.37 -5.63
CA LEU A 86 -18.10 21.70 -5.81
C LEU A 86 -18.63 22.69 -4.74
N ASP A 87 -18.03 22.70 -3.55
CA ASP A 87 -18.44 23.54 -2.41
C ASP A 87 -17.77 24.93 -2.39
N LEU A 88 -16.95 25.27 -3.41
CA LEU A 88 -16.47 26.64 -3.58
C LEU A 88 -17.64 27.55 -4.03
N PRO A 89 -17.95 28.64 -3.31
CA PRO A 89 -18.89 29.62 -3.80
C PRO A 89 -18.33 30.17 -5.12
N ARG A 90 -19.10 30.03 -6.22
CA ARG A 90 -18.81 30.76 -7.45
C ARG A 90 -18.88 32.24 -7.09
N SER A 91 -17.73 32.89 -6.96
CA SER A 91 -17.63 34.34 -6.82
C SER A 91 -18.43 34.96 -7.96
N ALA A 92 -19.49 35.68 -7.60
CA ALA A 92 -20.33 36.44 -8.51
C ALA A 92 -19.58 37.63 -9.13
#